data_AF-A0A7C5QS78-F1
#
_entry.id   AF-A0A7C5QS78-F1
#
_cell.length_a   1.000
_cell.length_b   1.000
_cell.length_c   1.000
_cell.angle_alpha   90.00
_cell.angle_beta   90.00
_cell.angle_gamma   90.00
#
_symmetry.space_group_name_H-M   'P 1'
#
loop_
_entity.id
_entity.type
_entity.pdbx_description
1 polymer ?
#
loop_
_entity_poly.entity_id
_entity_poly.type
_entity_poly.pdbx_seq_one_letter_code
_entity_poly.pdbx_strand_id
1 'polypeptide(L)'
;MSRVLVFDCNGYDDPSFPKIIDNILDFSSIIFEGKSVFLKPNMLSAVKPERGVTTHPVFIKEIIRSLKSRGAKKILVGDNPGMTGYGASEKVGRISGIMEAAGDCFINISAEGIIKNIAGRQMLVSKQILESDIVINLPRLKTHMLTGFTGAIKNMFGIVIGSDKFHAHRDITDPDKFSAFMADVCKVRPPELSILDAIFSMEGNGPSGGRLIKTGKILVSCDPVALDGVALSMIRLSIDRVAMIKRAEELGIGSIANTSIEGNLSDIRKFKLPVTMKLGAGFIESIVNRFGMSIYPDRIPAVIAKKCTGCGQCKKICPAEAITMIDKKPVINRKKCISCFCCIEICTENAMKPKIKWY
;
A
#
# COMPACT_ATOMS: atom_id res chain seq x y z
N MET A 1 14.97 15.43 14.37
CA MET A 1 13.61 15.96 14.21
C MET A 1 13.14 15.56 12.83
N SER A 2 12.02 14.83 12.73
CA SER A 2 11.50 14.37 11.44
C SER A 2 10.73 15.50 10.77
N ARG A 3 10.86 15.63 9.45
CA ARG A 3 10.22 16.70 8.66
C ARG A 3 9.29 16.07 7.64
N VAL A 4 8.07 16.57 7.55
CA VAL A 4 7.11 16.20 6.49
C VAL A 4 6.74 17.46 5.73
N LEU A 5 7.07 17.49 4.43
CA LEU A 5 6.64 18.57 3.54
C LEU A 5 5.35 18.16 2.84
N VAL A 6 4.47 19.15 2.69
CA VAL A 6 3.16 19.02 2.05
C VAL A 6 3.07 20.02 0.91
N PHE A 7 2.93 19.53 -0.31
CA PHE A 7 2.74 20.33 -1.50
C PHE A 7 1.29 20.27 -1.97
N ASP A 8 0.75 21.42 -2.37
CA ASP A 8 -0.50 21.49 -3.12
C ASP A 8 -0.26 21.12 -4.58
N CYS A 9 -1.12 20.28 -5.15
CA CYS A 9 -1.04 19.87 -6.54
C CYS A 9 -2.44 19.54 -7.09
N ASN A 10 -2.88 20.26 -8.12
CA ASN A 10 -4.25 20.15 -8.61
C ASN A 10 -4.51 18.92 -9.48
N GLY A 11 -3.47 18.28 -9.98
CA GLY A 11 -3.59 17.19 -10.94
C GLY A 11 -2.23 16.79 -11.50
N TYR A 12 -2.20 15.67 -12.20
CA TYR A 12 -0.98 15.20 -12.87
C TYR A 12 -0.66 16.00 -14.14
N ASP A 13 -1.60 16.79 -14.62
CA ASP A 13 -1.50 17.73 -15.74
C ASP A 13 -1.16 19.17 -15.29
N ASP A 14 -0.98 19.38 -13.99
CA ASP A 14 -0.62 20.68 -13.43
C ASP A 14 0.74 21.14 -13.98
N PRO A 15 0.84 22.33 -14.62
CA PRO A 15 2.11 22.82 -15.18
C PRO A 15 3.22 22.99 -14.14
N SER A 16 2.88 23.12 -12.86
CA SER A 16 3.85 23.21 -11.77
C SER A 16 4.38 21.85 -11.31
N PHE A 17 3.78 20.74 -11.75
CA PHE A 17 4.10 19.40 -11.29
C PHE A 17 5.59 19.03 -11.43
N PRO A 18 6.27 19.28 -12.57
CA PRO A 18 7.71 19.00 -12.68
C PRO A 18 8.55 19.76 -11.64
N LYS A 19 8.22 21.04 -11.39
CA LYS A 19 8.91 21.88 -10.40
C LYS A 19 8.64 21.40 -8.97
N ILE A 20 7.43 20.93 -8.68
CA ILE A 20 7.10 20.31 -7.39
C ILE A 20 7.97 19.07 -7.17
N ILE A 21 8.11 18.19 -8.17
CA ILE A 21 8.99 17.01 -8.07
C ILE A 21 10.45 17.41 -7.85
N ASP A 22 10.95 18.44 -8.54
CA ASP A 22 12.31 18.93 -8.33
C ASP A 22 12.52 19.42 -6.88
N ASN A 23 11.60 20.23 -6.35
CA ASN A 23 11.62 20.70 -4.96
C ASN A 23 11.55 19.55 -3.93
N ILE A 24 10.76 18.51 -4.21
CA ILE A 24 10.64 17.31 -3.36
C ILE A 24 11.99 16.59 -3.26
N LEU A 25 12.69 16.42 -4.39
CA LEU A 25 14.01 15.78 -4.37
C LEU A 25 15.09 16.67 -3.75
N ASP A 26 15.02 17.98 -3.92
CA ASP A 26 15.92 18.93 -3.24
C ASP A 26 15.74 18.92 -1.72
N PHE A 27 14.49 18.85 -1.24
CA PHE A 27 14.19 18.74 0.18
C PHE A 27 14.89 17.55 0.85
N SER A 28 14.99 16.41 0.15
CA SER A 28 15.60 15.19 0.69
C SER A 28 17.07 15.35 1.08
N SER A 29 17.77 16.32 0.47
CA SER A 29 19.23 16.50 0.60
C SER A 29 20.05 15.25 0.22
N ILE A 30 19.45 14.30 -0.52
CA ILE A 30 20.11 13.07 -0.98
C ILE A 30 20.96 13.39 -2.21
N ILE A 31 22.20 12.92 -2.21
CA ILE A 31 23.10 13.03 -3.37
C ILE A 31 22.84 11.84 -4.30
N PHE A 32 22.24 12.11 -5.46
CA PHE A 32 21.89 11.09 -6.46
C PHE A 32 23.02 10.80 -7.45
N GLU A 33 23.99 11.72 -7.60
CA GLU A 33 25.05 11.62 -8.60
C GLU A 33 25.87 10.33 -8.43
N GLY A 34 26.00 9.56 -9.51
CA GLY A 34 26.74 8.30 -9.53
C GLY A 34 26.04 7.13 -8.82
N LYS A 35 24.87 7.33 -8.20
CA LYS A 35 24.16 6.32 -7.41
C LYS A 35 23.17 5.50 -8.24
N SER A 36 22.90 4.29 -7.78
CA SER A 36 21.76 3.48 -8.21
C SER A 36 20.52 3.83 -7.37
N VAL A 37 19.42 4.15 -8.05
CA VAL A 37 18.17 4.56 -7.41
C VAL A 37 17.05 3.61 -7.81
N PHE A 38 16.42 2.99 -6.82
CA PHE A 38 15.24 2.17 -6.99
C PHE A 38 13.98 2.97 -6.68
N LEU A 39 13.08 3.11 -7.65
CA LEU A 39 11.73 3.65 -7.46
C LEU A 39 10.76 2.51 -7.19
N LYS A 40 10.15 2.54 -6.01
CA LYS A 40 9.19 1.54 -5.54
C LYS A 40 7.75 2.09 -5.63
N PRO A 41 7.07 2.00 -6.78
CA PRO A 41 5.66 2.33 -6.88
C PRO A 41 4.78 1.44 -5.99
N ASN A 42 3.52 1.81 -5.88
CA ASN A 42 2.44 0.95 -5.45
C ASN A 42 1.77 0.31 -6.67
N MET A 43 1.98 -1.00 -6.87
CA MET A 43 1.32 -1.80 -7.91
C MET A 43 0.47 -2.87 -7.24
N LEU A 44 -0.86 -2.73 -7.22
CA LEU A 44 -1.75 -3.73 -6.60
C LEU A 44 -2.34 -4.69 -7.63
N SER A 45 -3.04 -4.15 -8.64
CA SER A 45 -3.78 -4.94 -9.63
C SER A 45 -3.77 -4.28 -11.00
N ALA A 46 -4.06 -5.09 -12.03
CA ALA A 46 -4.00 -4.67 -13.43
C ALA A 46 -5.23 -3.83 -13.81
N VAL A 47 -5.18 -2.54 -13.49
CA VAL A 47 -6.23 -1.56 -13.81
C VAL A 47 -5.61 -0.27 -14.34
N LYS A 48 -6.38 0.48 -15.12
CA LYS A 48 -5.95 1.76 -15.68
C LYS A 48 -5.74 2.84 -14.58
N PRO A 49 -4.88 3.85 -14.80
CA PRO A 49 -4.55 4.89 -13.81
C PRO A 49 -5.74 5.58 -13.14
N GLU A 50 -6.83 5.79 -13.89
CA GLU A 50 -8.02 6.53 -13.45
C GLU A 50 -8.77 5.80 -12.33
N ARG A 51 -8.49 4.50 -12.14
CA ARG A 51 -9.08 3.71 -11.05
C ARG A 51 -8.48 4.05 -9.68
N GLY A 52 -7.34 4.72 -9.63
CA GLY A 52 -6.81 5.15 -8.34
C GLY A 52 -6.03 4.06 -7.57
N VAL A 53 -5.76 2.91 -8.19
CA VAL A 53 -5.30 1.68 -7.49
C VAL A 53 -3.79 1.52 -7.49
N THR A 54 -3.07 2.14 -8.42
CA THR A 54 -1.59 2.12 -8.47
C THR A 54 -1.05 3.54 -8.35
N THR A 55 0.25 3.71 -8.11
CA THR A 55 0.92 5.02 -8.27
C THR A 55 0.73 5.50 -9.70
N HIS A 56 0.48 6.79 -9.89
CA HIS A 56 0.16 7.32 -11.21
C HIS A 56 1.41 7.34 -12.13
N PRO A 57 1.30 6.94 -13.42
CA PRO A 57 2.44 6.87 -14.33
C PRO A 57 3.16 8.21 -14.53
N VAL A 58 2.43 9.33 -14.57
CA VAL A 58 3.06 10.68 -14.67
C VAL A 58 3.97 10.97 -13.47
N PHE A 59 3.59 10.51 -12.28
CA PHE A 59 4.39 10.66 -11.07
C PHE A 59 5.75 9.94 -11.21
N ILE A 60 5.73 8.73 -11.77
CA ILE A 60 6.94 7.94 -12.05
C ILE A 60 7.82 8.62 -13.09
N LYS A 61 7.22 9.06 -14.20
CA LYS A 61 7.93 9.70 -15.31
C LYS A 61 8.68 10.96 -14.86
N GLU A 62 8.03 11.83 -14.08
CA GLU A 62 8.66 13.08 -13.63
C GLU A 62 9.75 12.86 -12.58
N ILE A 63 9.63 11.85 -11.72
CA ILE A 63 10.71 11.49 -10.80
C ILE A 63 11.92 10.95 -11.57
N ILE A 64 11.70 10.10 -12.58
CA ILE A 64 12.80 9.62 -13.45
C ILE A 64 13.48 10.79 -14.16
N ARG A 65 12.70 11.74 -14.70
CA ARG A 65 13.24 12.96 -15.34
C ARG A 65 14.17 13.71 -14.37
N SER A 66 13.69 14.00 -13.16
CA SER A 66 14.45 14.75 -12.16
C SER A 66 15.70 14.01 -11.70
N LEU A 67 15.62 12.69 -11.46
CA LEU A 67 16.77 11.86 -11.10
C LEU A 67 17.84 11.81 -12.21
N LYS A 68 17.43 11.71 -13.48
CA LYS A 68 18.36 11.75 -14.62
C LYS A 68 19.10 13.10 -14.67
N SER A 69 18.41 14.22 -14.46
CA SER A 69 19.07 15.54 -14.40
C SER A 69 20.01 15.72 -13.20
N ARG A 70 19.88 14.88 -12.17
CA ARG A 70 20.71 14.88 -10.95
C ARG A 70 21.85 13.86 -10.99
N GLY A 71 22.14 13.29 -12.16
CA GLY A 71 23.30 12.41 -12.38
C GLY A 71 23.14 11.00 -11.81
N ALA A 72 21.92 10.53 -11.54
CA ALA A 72 21.70 9.14 -11.13
C ALA A 72 22.27 8.17 -12.17
N LYS A 73 23.17 7.28 -11.76
CA LYS A 73 23.88 6.35 -12.65
C LYS A 73 22.96 5.27 -13.21
N LYS A 74 22.04 4.79 -12.40
CA LYS A 74 21.11 3.71 -12.76
C LYS A 74 19.78 3.94 -12.04
N ILE A 75 18.69 3.91 -12.78
CA ILE A 75 17.34 4.03 -12.22
C ILE A 75 16.60 2.73 -12.52
N LEU A 76 15.99 2.15 -11.48
CA LEU A 76 15.20 0.94 -11.56
C LEU A 76 13.79 1.22 -11.06
N VAL A 77 12.77 0.73 -11.75
CA VAL A 77 11.37 0.88 -11.33
C VAL A 77 10.72 -0.48 -11.31
N GLY A 78 10.12 -0.83 -10.17
CA GLY A 78 9.39 -2.09 -10.09
C GLY A 78 8.70 -2.31 -8.77
N ASP A 79 7.75 -3.22 -8.78
CA ASP A 79 7.04 -3.69 -7.60
C ASP A 79 6.60 -5.14 -7.82
N ASN A 80 6.29 -5.84 -6.73
CA ASN A 80 5.65 -7.14 -6.76
C ASN A 80 4.17 -6.96 -6.44
N PRO A 81 3.25 -7.12 -7.40
CA PRO A 81 1.84 -6.83 -7.18
C PRO A 81 1.12 -7.87 -6.32
N GLY A 82 -0.15 -7.58 -5.99
CA GLY A 82 -1.06 -8.52 -5.33
C GLY A 82 -1.59 -9.62 -6.25
N MET A 83 -1.22 -9.60 -7.54
CA MET A 83 -1.55 -10.64 -8.51
C MET A 83 -0.50 -11.75 -8.51
N THR A 84 -0.95 -12.99 -8.66
CA THR A 84 -0.08 -14.17 -8.76
C THR A 84 0.03 -14.67 -10.21
N GLY A 85 1.16 -15.32 -10.52
CA GLY A 85 1.44 -15.91 -11.83
C GLY A 85 2.59 -15.23 -12.56
N TYR A 86 3.21 -15.96 -13.49
CA TYR A 86 4.28 -15.45 -14.33
C TYR A 86 3.80 -14.24 -15.16
N GLY A 87 4.61 -13.20 -15.24
CA GLY A 87 4.26 -11.98 -15.97
C GLY A 87 3.28 -11.04 -15.24
N ALA A 88 2.94 -11.31 -13.97
CA ALA A 88 1.97 -10.50 -13.22
C ALA A 88 2.44 -9.06 -13.03
N SER A 89 3.72 -8.84 -12.69
CA SER A 89 4.27 -7.49 -12.51
C SER A 89 4.22 -6.70 -13.82
N GLU A 90 4.66 -7.31 -14.92
CA GLU A 90 4.65 -6.73 -16.27
C GLU A 90 3.23 -6.43 -16.73
N LYS A 91 2.28 -7.34 -16.46
CA LYS A 91 0.87 -7.11 -16.80
C LYS A 91 0.29 -5.91 -16.04
N VAL A 92 0.55 -5.81 -14.73
CA VAL A 92 0.11 -4.68 -13.92
C VAL A 92 0.79 -3.40 -14.40
N GLY A 93 2.10 -3.43 -14.64
CA GLY A 93 2.88 -2.29 -15.12
C GLY A 93 2.39 -1.77 -16.46
N ARG A 94 2.06 -2.67 -17.39
CA ARG A 94 1.54 -2.32 -18.72
C ARG A 94 0.14 -1.70 -18.64
N ILE A 95 -0.79 -2.33 -17.92
CA ILE A 95 -2.18 -1.86 -17.86
C ILE A 95 -2.32 -0.57 -17.04
N SER A 96 -1.48 -0.38 -16.01
CA SER A 96 -1.43 0.85 -15.23
C SER A 96 -0.60 1.97 -15.86
N GLY A 97 0.06 1.71 -17.01
CA GLY A 97 0.95 2.67 -17.66
C GLY A 97 2.30 2.89 -16.95
N ILE A 98 2.55 2.28 -15.79
CA ILE A 98 3.83 2.43 -15.06
C ILE A 98 5.00 1.91 -15.91
N MET A 99 4.83 0.81 -16.62
CA MET A 99 5.88 0.25 -17.48
C MET A 99 6.24 1.19 -18.63
N GLU A 100 5.23 1.83 -19.24
CA GLU A 100 5.44 2.83 -20.28
C GLU A 100 6.12 4.09 -19.74
N ALA A 101 5.66 4.60 -18.58
CA ALA A 101 6.25 5.76 -17.93
C ALA A 101 7.70 5.53 -17.47
N ALA A 102 8.02 4.30 -17.06
CA ALA A 102 9.35 3.91 -16.65
C ALA A 102 10.30 3.61 -17.82
N GLY A 103 9.76 3.21 -18.98
CA GLY A 103 10.56 2.89 -20.16
C GLY A 103 11.61 1.81 -19.89
N ASP A 104 12.86 2.11 -20.22
CA ASP A 104 14.03 1.25 -20.01
C ASP A 104 14.36 0.99 -18.54
N CYS A 105 13.81 1.80 -17.62
CA CYS A 105 14.04 1.66 -16.19
C CYS A 105 13.16 0.57 -15.55
N PHE A 106 12.09 0.09 -16.22
CA PHE A 106 11.19 -0.91 -15.63
C PHE A 106 11.86 -2.28 -15.53
N ILE A 107 11.78 -2.91 -14.36
CA ILE A 107 12.29 -4.27 -14.15
C ILE A 107 11.29 -5.17 -13.44
N ASN A 108 11.40 -6.48 -13.70
CA ASN A 108 10.75 -7.49 -12.88
C ASN A 108 11.63 -7.82 -11.65
N ILE A 109 11.24 -7.31 -10.49
CA ILE A 109 11.98 -7.50 -9.23
C ILE A 109 11.93 -8.93 -8.67
N SER A 110 11.10 -9.80 -9.24
CA SER A 110 10.95 -11.19 -8.78
C SER A 110 11.96 -12.15 -9.41
N ALA A 111 12.86 -11.65 -10.27
CA ALA A 111 13.83 -12.48 -10.97
C ALA A 111 14.95 -13.01 -10.06
N GLU A 112 15.40 -12.23 -9.08
CA GLU A 112 16.45 -12.61 -8.14
C GLU A 112 16.05 -12.26 -6.71
N GLY A 113 16.20 -13.21 -5.80
CA GLY A 113 15.81 -13.06 -4.40
C GLY A 113 16.92 -13.40 -3.42
N ILE A 114 16.93 -12.70 -2.30
CA ILE A 114 17.75 -12.99 -1.13
C ILE A 114 16.82 -13.38 0.02
N ILE A 115 17.11 -14.49 0.68
CA ILE A 115 16.35 -14.92 1.86
C ILE A 115 16.73 -14.02 3.04
N LYS A 116 15.73 -13.47 3.71
CA LYS A 116 15.86 -12.69 4.95
C LYS A 116 14.98 -13.29 6.03
N ASN A 117 15.46 -13.24 7.28
CA ASN A 117 14.63 -13.52 8.45
C ASN A 117 13.84 -12.26 8.81
N ILE A 118 12.52 -12.32 8.70
CA ILE A 118 11.59 -11.23 9.03
C ILE A 118 10.64 -11.74 10.11
N ALA A 119 10.81 -11.25 11.35
CA ALA A 119 10.01 -11.67 12.50
C ALA A 119 9.91 -13.21 12.67
N GLY A 120 11.04 -13.92 12.52
CA GLY A 120 11.12 -15.37 12.65
C GLY A 120 10.76 -16.16 11.39
N ARG A 121 10.44 -15.48 10.28
CA ARG A 121 10.07 -16.11 9.00
C ARG A 121 11.19 -15.95 7.98
N GLN A 122 11.56 -17.04 7.30
CA GLN A 122 12.44 -16.97 6.14
C GLN A 122 11.61 -16.54 4.93
N MET A 123 11.93 -15.37 4.35
CA MET A 123 11.19 -14.81 3.22
C MET A 123 12.13 -14.35 2.13
N LEU A 124 11.71 -14.55 0.88
CA LEU A 124 12.44 -14.10 -0.28
C LEU A 124 12.18 -12.61 -0.55
N VAL A 125 13.24 -11.81 -0.59
CA VAL A 125 13.20 -10.37 -0.83
C VAL A 125 13.98 -10.03 -2.10
N SER A 126 13.49 -9.09 -2.90
CA SER A 126 14.16 -8.68 -4.15
C SER A 126 15.59 -8.22 -3.91
N LYS A 127 16.54 -8.87 -4.59
CA LYS A 127 17.96 -8.50 -4.56
C LYS A 127 18.18 -7.07 -5.05
N GLN A 128 17.51 -6.68 -6.15
CA GLN A 128 17.70 -5.38 -6.77
C GLN A 128 17.29 -4.22 -5.85
N ILE A 129 16.25 -4.41 -5.02
CA ILE A 129 15.84 -3.41 -4.02
C ILE A 129 16.83 -3.35 -2.86
N LEU A 130 17.31 -4.51 -2.38
CA LEU A 130 18.25 -4.57 -1.27
C LEU A 130 19.61 -3.94 -1.59
N GLU A 131 20.09 -4.11 -2.82
CA GLU A 131 21.43 -3.70 -3.26
C GLU A 131 21.48 -2.28 -3.86
N SER A 132 20.33 -1.63 -4.08
CA SER A 132 20.31 -0.26 -4.59
C SER A 132 20.79 0.73 -3.53
N ASP A 133 21.63 1.68 -3.94
CA ASP A 133 22.19 2.70 -3.03
C ASP A 133 21.07 3.52 -2.37
N ILE A 134 20.03 3.84 -3.14
CA ILE A 134 18.88 4.65 -2.72
C ILE A 134 17.59 3.95 -3.14
N VAL A 135 16.61 3.88 -2.23
CA VAL A 135 15.25 3.43 -2.44
C VAL A 135 14.30 4.60 -2.19
N ILE A 136 13.64 5.07 -3.26
CA ILE A 136 12.55 6.05 -3.17
C ILE A 136 11.23 5.29 -3.24
N ASN A 137 10.49 5.32 -2.14
CA ASN A 137 9.21 4.68 -1.97
C ASN A 137 8.09 5.62 -2.43
N LEU A 138 7.20 5.14 -3.30
CA LEU A 138 6.14 5.94 -3.93
C LEU A 138 4.76 5.39 -3.58
N PRO A 139 4.37 5.39 -2.29
CA PRO A 139 3.07 4.91 -1.86
C PRO A 139 1.95 5.82 -2.39
N ARG A 140 0.72 5.32 -2.31
CA ARG A 140 -0.48 6.09 -2.58
C ARG A 140 -1.41 6.10 -1.38
N LEU A 141 -1.99 7.26 -1.08
CA LEU A 141 -2.89 7.42 0.07
C LEU A 141 -4.21 6.68 -0.15
N LYS A 142 -4.42 5.60 0.62
CA LYS A 142 -5.63 4.78 0.55
C LYS A 142 -6.04 4.27 1.92
N THR A 143 -7.34 4.17 2.14
CA THR A 143 -7.87 3.34 3.22
C THR A 143 -7.71 1.85 2.89
N HIS A 144 -7.67 1.00 3.91
CA HIS A 144 -7.51 -0.44 3.75
C HIS A 144 -8.42 -1.20 4.70
N MET A 145 -9.13 -2.23 4.21
CA MET A 145 -10.10 -2.96 5.05
C MET A 145 -9.45 -3.77 6.19
N LEU A 146 -8.28 -4.37 5.95
CA LEU A 146 -7.56 -5.16 6.95
C LEU A 146 -6.71 -4.28 7.90
N THR A 147 -5.76 -3.51 7.38
CA THR A 147 -4.79 -2.71 8.16
C THR A 147 -5.24 -1.26 8.44
N GLY A 148 -6.47 -0.89 8.07
CA GLY A 148 -7.01 0.48 8.20
C GLY A 148 -6.50 1.46 7.13
N PHE A 149 -5.21 1.41 6.80
CA PHE A 149 -4.50 2.40 5.99
C PHE A 149 -3.45 1.76 5.07
N THR A 150 -3.17 2.43 3.95
CA THR A 150 -2.02 2.19 3.07
C THR A 150 -1.21 3.48 2.97
N GLY A 151 0.08 3.36 3.25
CA GLY A 151 1.06 4.44 3.14
C GLY A 151 2.47 3.87 2.93
N ALA A 152 3.48 4.62 3.32
CA ALA A 152 4.88 4.34 3.11
C ALA A 152 5.30 2.98 3.67
N ILE A 153 4.98 2.69 4.93
CA ILE A 153 5.40 1.44 5.59
C ILE A 153 4.80 0.23 4.87
N LYS A 154 3.48 0.24 4.65
CA LYS A 154 2.77 -0.87 3.99
C LYS A 154 3.21 -1.08 2.55
N ASN A 155 3.61 -0.03 1.83
CA ASN A 155 4.06 -0.15 0.44
C ASN A 155 5.36 -0.97 0.31
N MET A 156 6.17 -1.01 1.37
CA MET A 156 7.37 -1.84 1.43
C MET A 156 7.07 -3.33 1.51
N PHE A 157 5.82 -3.75 1.76
CA PHE A 157 5.45 -5.17 1.63
C PHE A 157 5.70 -5.72 0.21
N GLY A 158 5.74 -4.84 -0.80
CA GLY A 158 6.05 -5.21 -2.17
C GLY A 158 7.50 -5.63 -2.44
N ILE A 159 8.42 -5.49 -1.47
CA ILE A 159 9.80 -6.01 -1.61
C ILE A 159 9.87 -7.53 -1.48
N VAL A 160 8.88 -8.12 -0.81
CA VAL A 160 8.75 -9.57 -0.66
C VAL A 160 8.29 -10.15 -1.99
N ILE A 161 9.07 -11.08 -2.54
CA ILE A 161 8.82 -11.71 -3.83
C ILE A 161 8.37 -13.16 -3.67
N GLY A 162 7.95 -13.79 -4.78
CA GLY A 162 7.41 -15.15 -4.76
C GLY A 162 6.09 -15.27 -3.99
N SER A 163 5.88 -16.44 -3.38
CA SER A 163 4.64 -16.79 -2.66
C SER A 163 4.59 -16.32 -1.21
N ASP A 164 5.66 -15.74 -0.67
CA ASP A 164 5.73 -15.49 0.78
C ASP A 164 4.74 -14.43 1.28
N LYS A 165 4.35 -13.49 0.41
CA LYS A 165 3.25 -12.55 0.73
C LYS A 165 1.92 -13.27 0.94
N PHE A 166 1.68 -14.33 0.16
CA PHE A 166 0.48 -15.15 0.26
C PHE A 166 0.53 -16.01 1.53
N HIS A 167 1.68 -16.59 1.87
CA HIS A 167 1.89 -17.30 3.14
C HIS A 167 1.72 -16.39 4.35
N ALA A 168 2.23 -15.16 4.32
CA ALA A 168 2.05 -14.20 5.40
C ALA A 168 0.55 -13.91 5.66
N HIS A 169 -0.26 -13.71 4.62
CA HIS A 169 -1.71 -13.53 4.76
C HIS A 169 -2.44 -14.78 5.24
N ARG A 170 -1.89 -15.98 5.00
CA ARG A 170 -2.46 -17.25 5.46
C ARG A 170 -2.19 -17.46 6.95
N ASP A 171 -0.94 -17.22 7.35
CA ASP A 171 -0.44 -17.65 8.65
C ASP A 171 -0.63 -16.58 9.73
N ILE A 172 -0.76 -15.30 9.36
CA ILE A 172 -1.00 -14.18 10.29
C ILE A 172 -2.44 -13.71 10.13
N THR A 173 -3.35 -14.40 10.81
CA THR A 173 -4.80 -14.13 10.70
C THR A 173 -5.29 -12.96 11.54
N ASP A 174 -4.53 -12.58 12.56
CA ASP A 174 -4.82 -11.43 13.41
C ASP A 174 -4.47 -10.12 12.68
N PRO A 175 -5.43 -9.19 12.48
CA PRO A 175 -5.21 -7.96 11.72
C PRO A 175 -4.13 -7.04 12.30
N ASP A 176 -4.00 -6.97 13.63
CA ASP A 176 -3.02 -6.09 14.29
C ASP A 176 -1.63 -6.69 14.22
N LYS A 177 -1.49 -8.01 14.38
CA LYS A 177 -0.22 -8.70 14.13
C LYS A 177 0.20 -8.59 12.67
N PHE A 178 -0.74 -8.72 11.72
CA PHE A 178 -0.45 -8.54 10.30
C PHE A 178 -0.07 -7.10 9.96
N SER A 179 -0.75 -6.13 10.57
CA SER A 179 -0.38 -4.71 10.47
C SER A 179 1.04 -4.50 11.00
N ALA A 180 1.34 -4.88 12.25
CA ALA A 180 2.68 -4.79 12.84
C ALA A 180 3.77 -5.44 11.96
N PHE A 181 3.48 -6.60 11.39
CA PHE A 181 4.40 -7.30 10.48
C PHE A 181 4.82 -6.48 9.25
N MET A 182 4.00 -5.52 8.78
CA MET A 182 4.39 -4.61 7.70
C MET A 182 5.61 -3.75 8.09
N ALA A 183 5.74 -3.37 9.36
CA ALA A 183 6.90 -2.64 9.85
C ALA A 183 8.15 -3.53 9.92
N ASP A 184 8.00 -4.81 10.31
CA ASP A 184 9.12 -5.77 10.27
C ASP A 184 9.65 -5.94 8.84
N VAL A 185 8.76 -5.98 7.84
CA VAL A 185 9.17 -6.02 6.42
C VAL A 185 9.85 -4.71 6.01
N CYS A 186 9.31 -3.55 6.39
CA CYS A 186 9.92 -2.25 6.11
C CYS A 186 11.34 -2.15 6.70
N LYS A 187 11.58 -2.71 7.89
CA LYS A 187 12.90 -2.71 8.56
C LYS A 187 14.00 -3.40 7.75
N VAL A 188 13.65 -4.35 6.89
CA VAL A 188 14.63 -5.07 6.05
C VAL A 188 15.35 -4.13 5.09
N ARG A 189 14.61 -3.15 4.53
CA ARG A 189 15.16 -2.09 3.68
C ARG A 189 14.31 -0.84 3.84
N PRO A 190 14.57 0.00 4.86
CA PRO A 190 13.89 1.27 5.00
C PRO A 190 14.20 2.15 3.78
N PRO A 191 13.21 2.89 3.25
CA PRO A 191 13.45 3.80 2.14
C PRO A 191 14.15 5.08 2.62
N GLU A 192 15.09 5.60 1.84
CA GLU A 192 15.74 6.89 2.10
C GLU A 192 14.77 8.06 1.92
N LEU A 193 13.78 7.90 1.02
CA LEU A 193 12.77 8.91 0.76
C LEU A 193 11.43 8.24 0.47
N SER A 194 10.36 8.71 1.11
CA SER A 194 8.99 8.33 0.77
C SER A 194 8.23 9.53 0.26
N ILE A 195 7.62 9.39 -0.93
CA ILE A 195 6.81 10.43 -1.58
C ILE A 195 5.40 9.87 -1.78
N LEU A 196 4.48 10.31 -0.94
CA LEU A 196 3.09 9.85 -0.92
C LEU A 196 2.26 10.59 -1.97
N ASP A 197 1.80 9.86 -2.98
CA ASP A 197 0.82 10.32 -3.95
C ASP A 197 -0.56 10.43 -3.27
N ALA A 198 -0.94 11.66 -2.93
CA ALA A 198 -2.24 12.03 -2.38
C ALA A 198 -2.95 13.07 -3.27
N ILE A 199 -2.61 13.16 -4.56
CA ILE A 199 -3.31 14.06 -5.50
C ILE A 199 -4.74 13.54 -5.65
N PHE A 200 -4.86 12.23 -5.87
CA PHE A 200 -6.11 11.49 -5.76
C PHE A 200 -5.96 10.32 -4.80
N SER A 201 -6.80 10.31 -3.77
CA SER A 201 -6.77 9.31 -2.69
C SER A 201 -7.98 8.39 -2.74
N MET A 202 -7.85 7.20 -2.16
CA MET A 202 -8.95 6.24 -2.07
C MET A 202 -9.53 6.17 -0.66
N GLU A 203 -10.82 6.42 -0.53
CA GLU A 203 -11.58 6.28 0.73
C GLU A 203 -12.57 5.10 0.68
N GLY A 204 -13.08 4.70 1.84
CA GLY A 204 -14.05 3.61 1.99
C GLY A 204 -13.38 2.24 1.96
N ASN A 205 -13.93 1.31 1.19
CA ASN A 205 -13.47 -0.09 1.15
C ASN A 205 -12.29 -0.29 0.17
N GLY A 206 -11.23 0.48 0.37
CA GLY A 206 -9.95 0.24 -0.29
C GLY A 206 -9.31 -1.09 0.14
N PRO A 207 -8.22 -1.53 -0.50
CA PRO A 207 -7.30 -0.73 -1.33
C PRO A 207 -7.64 -0.64 -2.83
N SER A 208 -8.70 -1.31 -3.30
CA SER A 208 -9.10 -1.28 -4.72
C SER A 208 -10.59 -0.99 -4.96
N GLY A 209 -11.45 -1.29 -3.98
CA GLY A 209 -12.90 -1.12 -4.07
C GLY A 209 -13.46 0.13 -3.39
N GLY A 210 -12.57 1.06 -3.03
CA GLY A 210 -12.93 2.35 -2.48
C GLY A 210 -13.41 3.33 -3.55
N ARG A 211 -13.74 4.55 -3.09
CA ARG A 211 -14.07 5.69 -3.94
C ARG A 211 -12.84 6.57 -4.08
N LEU A 212 -12.51 6.94 -5.32
CA LEU A 212 -11.48 7.93 -5.60
C LEU A 212 -11.99 9.33 -5.26
N ILE A 213 -11.18 10.12 -4.56
CA ILE A 213 -11.45 11.52 -4.24
C ILE A 213 -10.23 12.36 -4.59
N LYS A 214 -10.46 13.59 -5.05
CA LYS A 214 -9.39 14.57 -5.25
C LYS A 214 -9.02 15.13 -3.87
N THR A 215 -7.77 14.91 -3.47
CA THR A 215 -7.21 15.39 -2.21
C THR A 215 -6.22 16.53 -2.47
N GLY A 216 -5.54 16.49 -3.62
CA GLY A 216 -4.74 17.60 -4.14
C GLY A 216 -3.44 17.84 -3.39
N LYS A 217 -2.87 16.80 -2.77
CA LYS A 217 -1.66 16.93 -1.95
C LYS A 217 -0.57 15.96 -2.39
N ILE A 218 0.69 16.33 -2.19
CA ILE A 218 1.82 15.40 -2.21
C ILE A 218 2.54 15.56 -0.88
N LEU A 219 2.81 14.45 -0.20
CA LEU A 219 3.57 14.49 1.04
C LEU A 219 4.92 13.81 0.84
N VAL A 220 5.98 14.35 1.44
CA VAL A 220 7.32 13.77 1.38
C VAL A 220 7.99 13.78 2.75
N SER A 221 8.71 12.70 3.05
CA SER A 221 9.63 12.63 4.18
C SER A 221 10.72 11.58 3.96
N CYS A 222 11.89 11.81 4.56
CA CYS A 222 12.91 10.77 4.73
C CYS A 222 12.60 9.84 5.92
N ASP A 223 11.55 10.15 6.70
CA ASP A 223 11.03 9.30 7.78
C ASP A 223 9.65 8.74 7.36
N PRO A 224 9.55 7.45 7.00
CA PRO A 224 8.29 6.86 6.56
C PRO A 224 7.24 6.78 7.68
N VAL A 225 7.66 6.77 8.95
CA VAL A 225 6.76 6.74 10.12
C VAL A 225 6.13 8.11 10.33
N ALA A 226 6.93 9.18 10.27
CA ALA A 226 6.44 10.54 10.32
C ALA A 226 5.46 10.83 9.16
N LEU A 227 5.81 10.40 7.94
CA LEU A 227 4.97 10.55 6.76
C LEU A 227 3.60 9.87 6.94
N ASP A 228 3.59 8.62 7.39
CA ASP A 228 2.36 7.87 7.62
C ASP A 228 1.56 8.45 8.79
N GLY A 229 2.21 8.95 9.84
CA GLY A 229 1.56 9.65 10.96
C GLY A 229 0.82 10.91 10.50
N VAL A 230 1.45 11.76 9.68
CA VAL A 230 0.80 12.94 9.09
C VAL A 230 -0.36 12.52 8.18
N ALA A 231 -0.18 11.51 7.33
CA ALA A 231 -1.23 11.01 6.45
C ALA A 231 -2.44 10.43 7.22
N LEU A 232 -2.21 9.79 8.36
CA LEU A 232 -3.28 9.30 9.24
C LEU A 232 -4.11 10.44 9.84
N SER A 233 -3.45 11.56 10.21
CA SER A 233 -4.15 12.76 10.67
C SER A 233 -5.08 13.34 9.59
N MET A 234 -4.64 13.34 8.32
CA MET A 234 -5.43 13.81 7.17
C MET A 234 -6.72 13.00 6.99
N ILE A 235 -6.67 11.69 7.18
CA ILE A 235 -7.83 10.81 7.03
C ILE A 235 -8.64 10.63 8.32
N ARG A 236 -8.23 11.30 9.42
CA ARG A 236 -8.84 11.24 10.75
C ARG A 236 -8.94 9.82 11.29
N LEU A 237 -7.89 9.02 11.09
CA LEU A 237 -7.74 7.70 11.69
C LEU A 237 -6.72 7.80 12.82
N SER A 238 -7.11 7.43 14.05
CA SER A 238 -6.17 7.41 15.17
C SER A 238 -5.01 6.46 14.90
N ILE A 239 -3.79 6.92 15.21
CA ILE A 239 -2.55 6.16 15.09
C ILE A 239 -2.62 4.85 15.90
N ASP A 240 -3.26 4.86 17.07
CA ASP A 240 -3.40 3.68 17.93
C ASP A 240 -4.15 2.53 17.26
N ARG A 241 -4.91 2.80 16.20
CA ARG A 241 -5.64 1.79 15.43
C ARG A 241 -4.85 1.23 14.26
N VAL A 242 -3.57 1.58 14.14
CA VAL A 242 -2.70 1.20 13.03
C VAL A 242 -1.40 0.66 13.61
N ALA A 243 -1.43 -0.63 14.01
CA ALA A 243 -0.35 -1.27 14.77
C ALA A 243 1.05 -1.19 14.11
N MET A 244 1.14 -1.11 12.77
CA MET A 244 2.42 -0.94 12.07
C MET A 244 3.16 0.35 12.46
N ILE A 245 2.46 1.41 12.86
CA ILE A 245 3.11 2.67 13.23
C ILE A 245 3.90 2.49 14.51
N LYS A 246 3.23 2.02 15.57
CA LYS A 246 3.87 1.73 16.87
C LYS A 246 5.02 0.75 16.71
N ARG A 247 4.81 -0.32 15.94
CA ARG A 247 5.86 -1.32 15.67
C ARG A 247 7.06 -0.71 14.94
N ALA A 248 6.84 0.20 13.99
CA ALA A 248 7.93 0.87 13.28
C ALA A 248 8.76 1.78 14.18
N GLU A 249 8.14 2.45 15.15
CA GLU A 249 8.85 3.22 16.19
C GLU A 249 9.68 2.31 17.10
N GLU A 250 9.11 1.19 17.57
CA GLU A 250 9.83 0.18 18.38
C GLU A 250 11.06 -0.40 17.64
N LEU A 251 10.96 -0.52 16.32
CA LEU A 251 12.05 -1.00 15.46
C LEU A 251 13.07 0.10 15.10
N GLY A 252 12.86 1.34 15.54
CA GLY A 252 13.71 2.50 15.23
C GLY A 252 13.76 2.80 13.73
N ILE A 253 12.66 2.60 13.01
CA ILE A 253 12.55 2.97 11.58
C ILE A 253 12.36 4.48 11.42
N GLY A 254 11.68 5.10 12.39
CA GLY A 254 11.32 6.51 12.39
C GLY A 254 10.48 6.85 13.61
N SER A 255 9.97 8.06 13.69
CA SER A 255 9.08 8.46 14.79
C SER A 255 8.07 9.53 14.38
N ILE A 256 6.90 9.47 14.99
CA ILE A 256 5.92 10.57 14.92
C ILE A 256 6.30 11.69 15.90
N ALA A 257 6.96 11.35 17.01
CA ALA A 257 7.35 12.33 18.01
C ALA A 257 8.25 13.40 17.39
N ASN A 258 7.95 14.67 17.67
CA ASN A 258 8.69 15.81 17.12
C ASN A 258 8.70 15.87 15.58
N THR A 259 7.62 15.44 14.93
CA THR A 259 7.44 15.68 13.49
C THR A 259 7.05 17.13 13.24
N SER A 260 7.88 17.86 12.49
CA SER A 260 7.48 19.17 11.95
C SER A 260 6.78 19.00 10.61
N ILE A 261 5.70 19.76 10.41
CA ILE A 261 4.92 19.75 9.18
C ILE A 261 5.13 21.10 8.50
N GLU A 262 5.61 21.07 7.26
CA GLU A 262 5.84 22.26 6.45
C GLU A 262 4.89 22.22 5.25
N GLY A 263 4.04 23.24 5.10
CA GLY A 263 3.01 23.29 4.06
C GLY A 263 1.60 23.13 4.62
N ASN A 264 0.62 23.04 3.71
CA ASN A 264 -0.79 23.20 4.07
C ASN A 264 -1.56 21.88 4.11
N LEU A 265 -2.05 21.49 5.28
CA LEU A 265 -2.97 20.36 5.48
C LEU A 265 -4.46 20.75 5.52
N SER A 266 -4.79 22.03 5.39
CA SER A 266 -6.19 22.48 5.31
C SER A 266 -6.85 22.06 4.00
N ASP A 267 -8.18 22.18 3.95
CA ASP A 267 -9.05 21.82 2.83
C ASP A 267 -9.20 20.32 2.54
N ILE A 268 -8.77 19.46 3.47
CA ILE A 268 -8.97 18.03 3.35
C ILE A 268 -10.38 17.65 3.79
N ARG A 269 -11.20 17.24 2.83
CA ARG A 269 -12.53 16.67 3.08
C ARG A 269 -12.43 15.51 4.09
N LYS A 270 -13.45 15.38 4.95
CA LYS A 270 -13.61 14.20 5.82
C LYS A 270 -13.62 12.90 5.00
N PHE A 271 -12.55 12.12 5.13
CA PHE A 271 -12.43 10.79 4.53
C PHE A 271 -13.48 9.84 5.10
N LYS A 272 -14.07 9.02 4.23
CA LYS A 272 -14.87 7.87 4.64
C LYS A 272 -13.94 6.72 5.00
N LEU A 273 -13.92 6.32 6.27
CA LEU A 273 -13.18 5.14 6.69
C LEU A 273 -13.84 3.85 6.17
N PRO A 274 -13.08 2.74 6.02
CA PRO A 274 -13.61 1.43 5.68
C PRO A 274 -14.75 1.03 6.62
N VAL A 275 -15.68 0.20 6.14
CA VAL A 275 -16.75 -0.33 7.00
C VAL A 275 -16.21 -1.14 8.17
N THR A 276 -15.01 -1.70 8.02
CA THR A 276 -14.27 -2.43 9.05
C THR A 276 -13.68 -1.51 10.13
N MET A 277 -13.65 -0.20 9.91
CA MET A 277 -12.98 0.77 10.79
C MET A 277 -13.95 1.80 11.40
N LYS A 278 -15.27 1.64 11.19
CA LYS A 278 -16.30 2.54 11.76
C LYS A 278 -16.39 2.37 13.28
N LEU A 279 -16.39 3.50 13.99
CA LEU A 279 -16.46 3.63 15.46
C LEU A 279 -17.73 3.00 16.04
N GLY A 280 -17.58 2.38 17.22
CA GLY A 280 -18.68 1.83 18.03
C GLY A 280 -18.26 0.81 19.11
N ALA A 281 -16.99 0.42 19.18
CA ALA A 281 -16.57 -0.67 20.05
C ALA A 281 -15.93 -0.22 21.37
N GLY A 282 -15.04 0.78 21.42
CA GLY A 282 -14.13 1.00 22.59
C GLY A 282 -14.71 0.95 24.02
N PHE A 283 -15.88 1.54 24.29
CA PHE A 283 -16.47 1.54 25.65
C PHE A 283 -17.27 0.25 25.94
N ILE A 284 -17.93 -0.31 24.93
CA ILE A 284 -18.64 -1.60 25.02
C ILE A 284 -17.63 -2.76 24.95
N GLU A 285 -16.49 -2.59 24.29
CA GLU A 285 -15.38 -3.53 24.15
C GLU A 285 -14.81 -3.95 25.49
N SER A 286 -14.50 -2.97 26.34
CA SER A 286 -13.89 -3.21 27.65
C SER A 286 -14.84 -3.97 28.58
N ILE A 287 -16.14 -3.71 28.44
CA ILE A 287 -17.19 -4.37 29.23
C ILE A 287 -17.45 -5.78 28.70
N VAL A 288 -17.59 -5.97 27.38
CA VAL A 288 -18.03 -7.24 26.79
C VAL A 288 -16.89 -8.25 26.63
N ASN A 289 -15.65 -7.81 26.36
CA ASN A 289 -14.47 -8.68 26.43
C ASN A 289 -14.27 -9.24 27.85
N ARG A 290 -14.71 -8.51 28.89
CA ARG A 290 -14.69 -8.97 30.29
C ARG A 290 -15.62 -10.17 30.55
N PHE A 291 -16.61 -10.38 29.69
CA PHE A 291 -17.58 -11.49 29.77
C PHE A 291 -17.33 -12.59 28.72
N GLY A 292 -16.22 -12.56 27.98
CA GLY A 292 -15.85 -13.62 27.03
C GLY A 292 -16.74 -13.72 25.77
N MET A 293 -17.61 -12.74 25.51
CA MET A 293 -18.43 -12.70 24.30
C MET A 293 -17.73 -11.90 23.19
N SER A 294 -17.47 -12.53 22.05
CA SER A 294 -16.97 -11.82 20.87
C SER A 294 -18.10 -11.02 20.20
N ILE A 295 -18.13 -9.71 20.43
CA ILE A 295 -19.06 -8.77 19.77
C ILE A 295 -18.61 -8.34 18.38
N TYR A 296 -17.48 -8.87 17.90
CA TYR A 296 -17.02 -8.56 16.56
C TYR A 296 -17.96 -9.23 15.55
N PRO A 297 -18.70 -8.46 14.74
CA PRO A 297 -19.53 -9.06 13.72
C PRO A 297 -18.62 -9.80 12.75
N ASP A 298 -19.02 -11.00 12.35
CA ASP A 298 -18.30 -11.77 11.35
C ASP A 298 -18.22 -10.93 10.07
N ARG A 299 -17.01 -10.45 9.76
CA ARG A 299 -16.74 -9.70 8.54
C ARG A 299 -16.26 -10.69 7.51
N ILE A 300 -17.20 -11.18 6.71
CA ILE A 300 -16.93 -12.24 5.73
C ILE A 300 -16.98 -11.69 4.31
N PRO A 301 -16.12 -12.17 3.39
CA PRO A 301 -16.22 -11.81 1.99
C PRO A 301 -17.54 -12.34 1.40
N ALA A 302 -18.23 -11.55 0.59
CA ALA A 302 -19.46 -11.95 -0.09
C ALA A 302 -19.44 -11.52 -1.56
N VAL A 303 -20.11 -12.30 -2.40
CA VAL A 303 -20.15 -12.10 -3.85
C VAL A 303 -21.40 -11.33 -4.25
N ILE A 304 -21.24 -10.35 -5.13
CA ILE A 304 -22.31 -9.64 -5.83
C ILE A 304 -22.42 -10.27 -7.23
N ALA A 305 -23.24 -11.30 -7.36
CA ALA A 305 -23.30 -12.15 -8.56
C ALA A 305 -23.42 -11.36 -9.88
N LYS A 306 -24.23 -10.30 -9.89
CA LYS A 306 -24.45 -9.42 -11.06
C LYS A 306 -23.22 -8.67 -11.55
N LYS A 307 -22.22 -8.45 -10.69
CA LYS A 307 -20.96 -7.77 -11.07
C LYS A 307 -19.84 -8.76 -11.42
N CYS A 308 -20.00 -10.04 -11.09
CA CYS A 308 -18.92 -11.01 -11.23
C CYS A 308 -18.81 -11.48 -12.69
N THR A 309 -17.65 -11.23 -13.30
CA THR A 309 -17.32 -11.70 -14.67
C THR A 309 -16.90 -13.17 -14.74
N GLY A 310 -16.67 -13.82 -13.59
CA GLY A 310 -16.21 -15.20 -13.53
C GLY A 310 -14.72 -15.41 -13.81
N CYS A 311 -13.91 -14.35 -13.78
CA CYS A 311 -12.48 -14.38 -14.12
C CYS A 311 -11.59 -15.27 -13.20
N GLY A 312 -12.11 -15.70 -12.05
CA GLY A 312 -11.43 -16.64 -11.14
C GLY A 312 -10.24 -16.09 -10.35
N GLN A 313 -9.93 -14.79 -10.45
CA GLN A 313 -8.79 -14.18 -9.71
C GLN A 313 -8.93 -14.35 -8.19
N CYS A 314 -10.15 -14.24 -7.65
CA CYS A 314 -10.43 -14.47 -6.24
C CYS A 314 -10.07 -15.88 -5.76
N LYS A 315 -10.26 -16.91 -6.61
CA LYS A 315 -9.82 -18.28 -6.32
C LYS A 315 -8.29 -18.37 -6.33
N LYS A 316 -7.65 -17.82 -7.37
CA LYS A 316 -6.19 -17.87 -7.54
C LYS A 316 -5.42 -17.21 -6.39
N ILE A 317 -5.97 -16.13 -5.81
CA ILE A 317 -5.32 -15.40 -4.72
C ILE A 317 -5.69 -15.91 -3.33
N CYS A 318 -6.57 -16.91 -3.19
CA CYS A 318 -7.09 -17.29 -1.87
C CYS A 318 -6.07 -18.10 -1.05
N PRO A 319 -5.48 -17.55 0.04
CA PRO A 319 -4.47 -18.23 0.86
C PRO A 319 -4.96 -19.51 1.54
N ALA A 320 -6.25 -19.55 1.86
CA ALA A 320 -6.87 -20.69 2.55
C ALA A 320 -7.53 -21.68 1.60
N GLU A 321 -7.38 -21.49 0.27
CA GLU A 321 -8.05 -22.30 -0.75
C GLU A 321 -9.56 -22.47 -0.52
N ALA A 322 -10.17 -21.42 0.04
CA ALA A 322 -11.55 -21.43 0.48
C ALA A 322 -12.55 -21.14 -0.64
N ILE A 323 -12.09 -20.90 -1.88
CA ILE A 323 -12.95 -20.47 -2.98
C ILE A 323 -12.90 -21.48 -4.12
N THR A 324 -14.06 -22.05 -4.46
CA THR A 324 -14.29 -22.84 -5.67
C THR A 324 -15.03 -21.99 -6.71
N MET A 325 -14.95 -22.38 -7.98
CA MET A 325 -15.72 -21.74 -9.06
C MET A 325 -16.79 -22.74 -9.51
N ILE A 326 -18.07 -22.39 -9.32
CA ILE A 326 -19.23 -23.18 -9.73
C ILE A 326 -20.09 -22.28 -10.63
N ASP A 327 -20.49 -22.75 -11.81
CA ASP A 327 -21.26 -21.97 -12.80
C ASP A 327 -20.66 -20.59 -13.09
N LYS A 328 -19.33 -20.54 -13.22
CA LYS A 328 -18.55 -19.31 -13.42
C LYS A 328 -18.68 -18.29 -12.28
N LYS A 329 -19.14 -18.68 -11.10
CA LYS A 329 -19.23 -17.82 -9.90
C LYS A 329 -18.39 -18.38 -8.74
N PRO A 330 -17.76 -17.52 -7.94
CA PRO A 330 -17.02 -17.96 -6.77
C PRO A 330 -17.98 -18.41 -5.67
N VAL A 331 -17.72 -19.59 -5.10
CA VAL A 331 -18.40 -20.13 -3.93
C VAL A 331 -17.38 -20.24 -2.81
N ILE A 332 -17.68 -19.60 -1.67
CA ILE A 332 -16.73 -19.48 -0.55
C ILE A 332 -17.09 -20.49 0.54
N ASN A 333 -16.20 -21.44 0.80
CA ASN A 333 -16.27 -22.34 1.94
C ASN A 333 -15.99 -21.54 3.23
N ARG A 334 -17.03 -21.35 4.04
CA ARG A 334 -16.96 -20.56 5.27
C ARG A 334 -16.13 -21.18 6.36
N LYS A 335 -16.02 -22.50 6.41
CA LYS A 335 -15.19 -23.20 7.39
C LYS A 335 -13.70 -23.05 7.11
N LYS A 336 -13.32 -22.82 5.84
CA LYS A 336 -11.92 -22.59 5.44
C LYS A 336 -11.55 -21.11 5.37
N CYS A 337 -12.52 -20.20 5.25
CA CYS A 337 -12.23 -18.79 5.01
C CYS A 337 -11.66 -18.10 6.25
N ILE A 338 -10.43 -17.59 6.15
CA ILE A 338 -9.74 -16.83 7.21
C ILE A 338 -10.02 -15.31 7.18
N SER A 339 -10.97 -14.85 6.36
CA SER A 339 -11.36 -13.44 6.25
C SER A 339 -10.24 -12.43 5.99
N CYS A 340 -9.13 -12.84 5.34
CA CYS A 340 -8.00 -11.97 4.97
C CYS A 340 -8.32 -10.91 3.89
N PHE A 341 -9.49 -10.98 3.27
CA PHE A 341 -9.97 -10.07 2.21
C PHE A 341 -9.17 -9.99 0.90
N CYS A 342 -8.13 -10.79 0.66
CA CYS A 342 -7.38 -10.79 -0.61
C CYS A 342 -8.29 -10.93 -1.85
N CYS A 343 -9.36 -11.72 -1.74
CA CYS A 343 -10.36 -11.89 -2.80
C CYS A 343 -11.16 -10.62 -3.12
N ILE A 344 -11.32 -9.71 -2.14
CA ILE A 344 -11.93 -8.39 -2.32
C ILE A 344 -10.92 -7.46 -2.99
N GLU A 345 -9.68 -7.44 -2.51
CA GLU A 345 -8.63 -6.56 -3.02
C GLU A 345 -8.30 -6.81 -4.50
N ILE A 346 -8.31 -8.08 -4.92
CA ILE A 346 -7.98 -8.45 -6.30
C ILE A 346 -9.13 -8.22 -7.28
N CYS A 347 -10.36 -7.98 -6.80
CA CYS A 347 -11.55 -7.94 -7.64
C CYS A 347 -11.73 -6.57 -8.31
N THR A 348 -11.31 -6.46 -9.57
CA THR A 348 -11.43 -5.22 -10.37
C THR A 348 -12.87 -4.77 -10.60
N GLU A 349 -13.80 -5.71 -10.62
CA GLU A 349 -15.23 -5.47 -10.85
C GLU A 349 -16.00 -5.03 -9.60
N ASN A 350 -15.33 -5.02 -8.43
CA ASN A 350 -15.99 -4.82 -7.12
C ASN A 350 -17.15 -5.78 -6.90
N ALA A 351 -17.03 -7.01 -7.42
CA ALA A 351 -17.98 -8.08 -7.26
C ALA A 351 -17.80 -8.83 -5.92
N MET A 352 -16.70 -8.60 -5.22
CA MET A 352 -16.45 -9.10 -3.88
C MET A 352 -16.59 -7.93 -2.90
N LYS A 353 -17.29 -8.12 -1.78
CA LYS A 353 -17.49 -7.08 -0.76
C LYS A 353 -17.43 -7.65 0.66
N PRO A 354 -17.11 -6.84 1.68
CA PRO A 354 -17.31 -7.26 3.06
C PRO A 354 -18.83 -7.31 3.35
N LYS A 355 -19.28 -8.40 3.98
CA LYS A 355 -20.61 -8.50 4.60
C LYS A 355 -20.40 -8.57 6.10
N ILE A 356 -21.03 -7.63 6.82
CA ILE A 356 -21.07 -7.62 8.28
C ILE A 356 -22.25 -8.51 8.70
N LYS A 357 -21.99 -9.56 9.48
CA LYS A 357 -23.03 -10.39 10.08
C LYS A 357 -23.04 -10.12 11.58
N TRP A 358 -24.13 -9.53 12.07
CA TRP A 358 -24.40 -9.41 13.51
C TRP A 358 -25.03 -10.74 13.97
N TYR A 359 -24.62 -11.23 15.13
CA TYR A 359 -25.26 -12.38 15.79
C TYR A 359 -26.40 -11.92 16.67
#